data_AF-A0A7S1BJV2-F1
#
_entry.id   AF-A0A7S1BJV2-F1
#
_cell.length_a   1.000
_cell.length_b   1.000
_cell.length_c   1.000
_cell.angle_alpha   90.00
_cell.angle_beta   90.00
_cell.angle_gamma   90.00
#
_symmetry.space_group_name_H-M   'P 1'
#
loop_
_entity.id
_entity.type
_entity.pdbx_description
1 polymer ?
#
loop_
_entity_poly.entity_id
_entity_poly.type
_entity_poly.pdbx_seq_one_letter_code
_entity_poly.pdbx_strand_id
1 'polypeptide(L)'
;DGLPSHWGKEGTYALSNWKVIHTEKEKIIFCWIEKVGCTRFIDLFNMKKRKTYNLSENKKDYKMPRSESKGDHKNYGVLRKIFADPTWKKAIFYRDPMTRFLSGFSDKCKTEPMRCKNVFGSSDISFFEAAERLKHIDP
;
A
#
# COMPACT_ATOMS: atom_id res chain seq x y z
N ASP A 1 -0.22 -17.98 -18.14
CA ASP A 1 0.77 -18.41 -17.11
C ASP A 1 1.85 -17.36 -16.83
N GLY A 2 1.49 -16.07 -16.68
CA GLY A 2 2.42 -14.97 -16.94
C GLY A 2 2.41 -13.81 -15.95
N LEU A 3 2.64 -14.07 -14.66
CA LEU A 3 3.05 -12.98 -13.77
C LEU A 3 4.54 -12.68 -14.00
N PRO A 4 4.95 -11.40 -14.16
CA PRO A 4 6.34 -11.07 -14.44
C PRO A 4 7.27 -11.55 -13.31
N SER A 5 8.46 -12.04 -13.67
CA SER A 5 9.44 -12.67 -12.75
C SER A 5 9.90 -11.83 -11.55
N HIS A 6 9.61 -10.52 -11.53
CA HIS A 6 9.85 -9.62 -10.40
C HIS A 6 8.69 -9.56 -9.38
N TRP A 7 7.55 -10.17 -9.69
CA TRP A 7 6.47 -10.46 -8.76
C TRP A 7 6.85 -11.74 -8.05
N GLY A 8 7.72 -11.62 -7.05
CA GLY A 8 8.50 -12.74 -6.53
C GLY A 8 7.68 -13.86 -5.88
N LYS A 9 8.41 -14.92 -5.51
CA LYS A 9 7.90 -16.22 -5.05
C LYS A 9 6.68 -16.10 -4.12
N GLU A 10 5.60 -16.80 -4.50
CA GLU A 10 4.19 -16.63 -4.10
C GLU A 10 3.86 -16.57 -2.58
N GLY A 11 4.79 -16.88 -1.68
CA GLY A 11 4.54 -16.87 -0.23
C GLY A 11 4.97 -15.62 0.54
N THR A 12 5.98 -14.88 0.06
CA THR A 12 6.61 -13.80 0.86
C THR A 12 5.97 -12.43 0.64
N TYR A 13 5.39 -12.18 -0.52
CA TYR A 13 4.73 -10.89 -0.84
C TYR A 13 3.45 -10.68 -0.05
N ALA A 14 2.61 -11.72 0.09
CA ALA A 14 1.34 -11.63 0.81
C ALA A 14 1.52 -11.15 2.25
N LEU A 15 2.62 -11.57 2.91
CA LEU A 15 2.94 -11.21 4.29
C LEU A 15 3.53 -9.80 4.41
N SER A 16 4.33 -9.37 3.43
CA SER A 16 4.98 -8.04 3.42
C SER A 16 3.98 -6.88 3.33
N ASN A 17 2.79 -7.15 2.80
CA ASN A 17 1.73 -6.17 2.65
C ASN A 17 1.00 -5.90 3.97
N TRP A 18 1.12 -6.73 5.00
CA TRP A 18 0.46 -6.44 6.28
C TRP A 18 1.18 -5.35 7.07
N LYS A 19 0.41 -4.41 7.59
CA LYS A 19 0.87 -3.32 8.45
C LYS A 19 0.19 -3.42 9.81
N VAL A 20 1.00 -3.23 10.85
CA VAL A 20 0.57 -3.32 12.24
C VAL A 20 0.47 -1.90 12.80
N ILE A 21 -0.67 -1.60 13.40
CA ILE A 21 -0.94 -0.38 14.15
C ILE A 21 -1.21 -0.81 15.59
N HIS A 22 -0.27 -0.49 16.46
CA HIS A 22 -0.41 -0.74 17.90
C HIS A 22 -0.33 0.60 18.62
N THR A 23 -1.37 0.92 19.37
CA THR A 23 -1.45 2.08 20.26
C THR A 23 -1.94 1.60 21.62
N GLU A 24 -1.91 2.47 22.63
CA GLU A 24 -2.46 2.16 23.96
C GLU A 24 -3.93 1.70 23.92
N LYS A 25 -4.71 2.18 22.94
CA LYS A 25 -6.15 1.93 22.85
C LYS A 25 -6.56 0.91 21.79
N GLU A 26 -5.69 0.66 20.82
CA GLU A 26 -6.06 -0.05 19.60
C GLU A 26 -4.94 -0.97 19.12
N LYS A 27 -5.32 -2.22 18.82
CA LYS A 27 -4.50 -3.24 18.17
C LYS A 27 -5.12 -3.57 16.82
N ILE A 28 -4.55 -3.05 15.74
CA ILE A 28 -5.07 -3.22 14.39
C ILE A 28 -3.98 -3.78 13.49
N ILE A 29 -4.31 -4.77 12.69
CA ILE A 29 -3.50 -5.21 11.56
C ILE A 29 -4.30 -5.03 10.28
N PHE A 30 -3.69 -4.46 9.23
CA PHE A 30 -4.38 -4.27 7.96
C PHE A 30 -3.52 -4.63 6.75
N CYS A 31 -4.17 -5.08 5.69
CA CYS A 31 -3.50 -5.40 4.43
C CYS A 31 -3.30 -4.13 3.60
N TRP A 32 -2.05 -3.81 3.29
CA TRP A 32 -1.67 -2.71 2.41
C TRP A 32 -1.82 -3.14 0.95
N ILE A 33 -2.96 -2.76 0.37
CA ILE A 33 -3.18 -2.86 -1.07
C ILE A 33 -2.96 -1.45 -1.65
N GLU A 34 -2.13 -1.33 -2.67
CA GLU A 34 -1.86 -0.01 -3.25
C GLU A 34 -3.14 0.66 -3.77
N LYS A 35 -3.23 1.98 -3.55
CA LYS A 35 -4.32 2.86 -4.04
C LYS A 35 -5.74 2.60 -3.51
N VAL A 36 -5.87 1.88 -2.38
CA VAL A 36 -7.17 1.69 -1.66
C VAL A 36 -7.38 2.68 -0.50
N GLY A 37 -6.52 3.68 -0.34
CA GLY A 37 -6.64 4.70 0.73
C GLY A 37 -5.80 4.44 1.97
N CYS A 38 -4.84 3.51 1.92
CA CYS A 38 -4.00 3.15 3.07
C CYS A 38 -3.29 4.34 3.74
N THR A 39 -2.81 5.32 2.98
CA THR A 39 -2.18 6.53 3.52
C THR A 39 -3.15 7.32 4.40
N ARG A 40 -4.38 7.53 3.95
CA ARG A 40 -5.42 8.23 4.72
C ARG A 40 -5.78 7.46 5.98
N PHE A 41 -5.83 6.13 5.90
CA PHE A 41 -6.08 5.30 7.07
C PHE A 41 -4.97 5.45 8.13
N ILE A 42 -3.69 5.39 7.73
CA ILE A 42 -2.58 5.64 8.65
C ILE A 42 -2.60 7.07 9.20
N ASP A 43 -2.94 8.07 8.37
CA ASP A 43 -3.03 9.46 8.80
C ASP A 43 -3.98 9.64 9.99
N LEU A 44 -5.09 8.87 10.09
CA LEU A 44 -5.99 8.94 11.25
C LEU A 44 -5.30 8.60 12.57
N PHE A 45 -4.34 7.67 12.56
CA PHE A 45 -3.57 7.27 13.74
C PHE A 45 -2.40 8.22 14.00
N ASN A 46 -1.84 8.83 12.96
CA ASN A 46 -0.83 9.88 13.10
C ASN A 46 -1.44 11.22 13.54
N MET A 47 -2.68 11.53 13.17
CA MET A 47 -3.40 12.73 13.61
C MET A 47 -3.64 12.73 15.12
N LYS A 48 -3.79 11.56 15.75
CA LYS A 48 -3.83 11.46 17.21
C LYS A 48 -2.49 11.85 17.87
N LYS A 49 -1.36 11.62 17.18
CA LYS A 49 -0.02 12.14 17.59
C LYS A 49 0.18 13.63 17.26
N ARG A 50 -0.61 14.21 16.34
CA ARG A 50 -0.56 15.65 15.99
C ARG A 50 -1.21 16.55 17.04
N LYS A 51 -2.03 16.04 17.98
CA LYS A 51 -2.56 16.87 19.09
C LYS A 51 -1.47 17.37 20.06
N THR A 52 -0.25 16.83 20.01
CA THR A 52 0.91 17.26 20.80
C THR A 52 1.92 18.13 20.04
N TYR A 53 1.68 18.48 18.76
CA TYR A 53 2.61 19.35 18.01
C TYR A 53 1.86 20.44 17.25
N ASN A 54 2.22 21.70 17.55
CA ASN A 54 1.67 22.93 17.00
C ASN A 54 1.53 22.87 15.46
N LEU A 55 0.35 23.27 14.98
CA LEU A 55 -0.01 23.43 13.56
C LEU A 55 0.61 24.68 12.92
N SER A 56 1.75 25.15 13.41
CA SER A 56 2.48 26.27 12.79
C SER A 56 3.66 25.73 11.98
N GLU A 57 3.60 25.99 10.68
CA GLU A 57 4.77 26.20 9.82
C GLU A 57 5.74 25.02 9.67
N ASN A 58 5.50 24.20 8.64
CA ASN A 58 6.42 24.03 7.50
C ASN A 58 6.02 22.80 6.67
N LYS A 59 5.61 23.06 5.41
CA LYS A 59 5.35 22.06 4.37
C LYS A 59 6.65 21.45 3.79
N LYS A 60 7.66 21.17 4.61
CA LYS A 60 8.92 20.58 4.15
C LYS A 60 9.28 19.41 5.06
N ASP A 61 9.45 18.25 4.43
CA ASP A 61 9.90 16.99 5.02
C ASP A 61 8.91 16.24 5.92
N TYR A 62 7.70 15.96 5.42
CA TYR A 62 6.93 14.82 5.95
C TYR A 62 7.55 13.50 5.45
N LYS A 63 8.71 13.14 6.00
CA LYS A 63 9.08 11.72 6.04
C LYS A 63 8.01 11.09 6.92
N MET A 64 7.09 10.33 6.31
CA MET A 64 6.36 9.29 7.01
C MET A 64 7.36 8.69 8.01
N PRO A 65 7.02 8.50 9.30
CA PRO A 65 7.81 7.60 10.10
C PRO A 65 7.84 6.32 9.27
N ARG A 66 8.98 6.09 8.58
CA ARG A 66 9.38 4.78 8.12
C ARG A 66 9.26 4.05 9.42
N SER A 67 8.18 3.29 9.54
CA SER A 67 7.90 2.49 10.70
C SER A 67 9.25 2.01 11.18
N GLU A 68 9.59 2.29 12.44
CA GLU A 68 10.82 1.79 13.06
C GLU A 68 10.89 0.26 13.00
N SER A 69 9.96 -0.41 12.32
CA SER A 69 10.10 -1.73 11.73
C SER A 69 11.15 -1.84 10.61
N LYS A 70 12.38 -1.40 10.85
CA LYS A 70 13.53 -2.08 10.22
C LYS A 70 13.72 -3.40 11.00
N GLY A 71 12.84 -4.38 10.82
CA GLY A 71 13.05 -5.69 11.47
C GLY A 71 11.86 -6.64 11.45
N ASP A 72 10.74 -6.28 12.09
CA ASP A 72 9.85 -7.34 12.61
C ASP A 72 8.76 -7.87 11.66
N HIS A 73 8.35 -7.12 10.64
CA HIS A 73 7.26 -7.56 9.74
C HIS A 73 7.66 -8.63 8.72
N LYS A 74 8.94 -9.03 8.68
CA LYS A 74 9.40 -10.18 7.89
C LYS A 74 9.29 -11.50 8.66
N ASN A 75 8.96 -11.46 9.95
CA ASN A 75 8.87 -12.67 10.76
C ASN A 75 7.44 -13.24 10.72
N TYR A 76 7.25 -14.26 9.88
CA TYR A 76 5.99 -15.00 9.75
C TYR A 76 5.41 -15.46 11.10
N GLY A 77 6.27 -15.78 12.07
CA GLY A 77 5.86 -16.17 13.41
C GLY A 77 5.13 -15.07 14.18
N VAL A 78 5.52 -13.80 13.99
CA VAL A 78 4.86 -12.65 14.64
C VAL A 78 3.48 -12.42 14.03
N LEU A 79 3.38 -12.46 12.70
CA LEU A 79 2.10 -12.31 12.01
C LEU A 79 1.13 -13.44 12.39
N ARG A 80 1.59 -14.69 12.47
CA ARG A 80 0.76 -15.82 12.93
C ARG A 80 0.18 -15.58 14.33
N LYS A 81 0.99 -15.08 15.28
CA LYS A 81 0.52 -14.75 16.63
C LYS A 81 -0.54 -13.65 16.61
N ILE A 82 -0.32 -12.59 15.82
CA ILE A 82 -1.29 -11.50 15.66
C ILE A 82 -2.61 -12.00 15.03
N PHE A 83 -2.52 -12.88 14.03
CA PHE A 83 -3.71 -13.46 13.40
C PHE A 83 -4.49 -14.40 14.34
N ALA A 84 -3.78 -15.16 15.16
CA ALA A 84 -4.39 -16.05 16.16
C ALA A 84 -4.98 -15.30 17.37
N ASP A 85 -4.48 -14.10 17.67
CA ASP A 85 -4.95 -13.30 18.80
C ASP A 85 -6.29 -12.60 18.45
N PRO A 86 -7.39 -12.91 19.19
CA PRO A 86 -8.70 -12.34 18.92
C PRO A 86 -8.81 -10.87 19.36
N THR A 87 -7.87 -10.35 20.16
CA THR A 87 -7.86 -8.94 20.59
C THR A 87 -7.43 -7.99 19.46
N TRP A 88 -6.84 -8.52 18.39
CA TRP A 88 -6.47 -7.75 17.21
C TRP A 88 -7.63 -7.61 16.24
N LYS A 89 -7.96 -6.35 15.91
CA LYS A 89 -8.83 -5.99 14.79
C LYS A 89 -8.07 -6.20 13.48
N LYS A 90 -8.68 -6.92 12.56
CA LYS A 90 -8.10 -7.30 11.26
C LYS A 90 -8.89 -6.59 10.17
N ALA A 91 -8.20 -5.83 9.31
CA ALA A 91 -8.85 -5.00 8.30
C ALA A 91 -8.27 -5.21 6.90
N ILE A 92 -9.15 -5.21 5.90
CA ILE A 92 -8.77 -5.19 4.49
C ILE A 92 -9.59 -4.08 3.84
N PHE A 93 -8.92 -3.20 3.12
CA PHE A 93 -9.57 -2.14 2.35
C PHE A 93 -9.50 -2.52 0.88
N TYR A 94 -10.65 -2.53 0.22
CA TYR A 94 -10.76 -2.75 -1.21
C TYR A 94 -11.32 -1.50 -1.88
N ARG A 95 -11.13 -1.43 -3.19
CA ARG A 95 -11.63 -0.37 -4.06
C ARG A 95 -11.99 -1.00 -5.39
N ASP A 96 -13.00 -0.45 -6.06
CA ASP A 96 -13.34 -0.80 -7.43
C ASP A 96 -12.06 -0.93 -8.30
N PRO A 97 -11.86 -2.06 -9.02
CA PRO A 97 -10.62 -2.32 -9.75
C PRO A 97 -10.27 -1.22 -10.76
N MET A 98 -11.26 -0.71 -11.51
CA MET A 98 -11.03 0.33 -12.52
C MET A 98 -10.61 1.65 -11.88
N THR A 99 -11.27 2.03 -10.79
CA THR A 99 -10.94 3.23 -10.02
C THR A 99 -9.57 3.10 -9.34
N ARG A 100 -9.21 1.91 -8.84
CA ARG A 100 -7.89 1.61 -8.28
C ARG A 100 -6.81 1.74 -9.36
N PHE A 101 -7.08 1.18 -10.54
CA PHE A 101 -6.20 1.29 -11.70
C PHE A 101 -5.98 2.74 -12.13
N LEU A 102 -7.06 3.51 -12.31
CA LEU A 102 -6.99 4.94 -12.65
C LEU A 102 -6.15 5.74 -11.65
N SER A 103 -6.31 5.46 -10.35
CA SER A 103 -5.53 6.10 -9.30
C SER A 103 -4.05 5.73 -9.39
N GLY A 104 -3.73 4.46 -9.65
CA GLY A 104 -2.36 3.98 -9.86
C GLY A 104 -1.73 4.58 -11.11
N PHE A 105 -2.43 4.54 -12.24
CA PHE A 105 -2.00 5.12 -13.50
C PHE A 105 -1.71 6.61 -13.36
N SER A 106 -2.64 7.38 -12.79
CA SER A 106 -2.46 8.82 -12.60
C SER A 106 -1.32 9.17 -11.66
N ASP A 107 -1.07 8.35 -10.64
CA ASP A 107 0.01 8.57 -9.67
C ASP A 107 1.37 8.20 -10.24
N LYS A 108 1.47 7.08 -10.99
CA LYS A 108 2.75 6.52 -11.43
C LYS A 108 3.12 6.91 -12.86
N CYS A 109 2.19 6.85 -13.81
CA CYS A 109 2.50 7.14 -15.20
C CYS A 109 2.64 8.64 -15.47
N LYS A 110 1.85 9.50 -14.82
CA LYS A 110 1.95 10.96 -15.03
C LYS A 110 3.20 11.58 -14.40
N THR A 111 3.73 10.98 -13.35
CA THR A 111 4.88 11.53 -12.60
C THR A 111 6.18 10.80 -12.90
N GLU A 112 6.12 9.54 -13.35
CA GLU A 112 7.28 8.70 -13.62
C GLU A 112 7.11 7.97 -14.97
N PRO A 113 7.40 8.62 -16.12
CA PRO A 113 7.17 8.07 -17.46
C PRO A 113 7.86 6.71 -17.68
N MET A 114 9.02 6.49 -17.07
CA MET A 114 9.74 5.22 -17.14
C MET A 114 8.99 4.06 -16.49
N ARG A 115 8.20 4.30 -15.42
CA ARG A 115 7.36 3.24 -14.85
C ARG A 115 6.25 2.85 -15.82
N CYS A 116 5.65 3.82 -16.51
CA CYS A 116 4.64 3.53 -17.52
C CYS A 116 5.23 2.70 -18.67
N LYS A 117 6.42 3.11 -19.16
CA LYS A 117 7.15 2.38 -20.18
C LYS A 117 7.48 0.95 -19.77
N ASN A 118 7.88 0.71 -18.53
CA ASN A 118 8.20 -0.64 -18.06
C ASN A 118 6.98 -1.57 -17.99
N VAL A 119 5.80 -1.04 -17.67
CA VAL A 119 4.58 -1.84 -17.55
C VAL A 119 3.88 -2.02 -18.89
N PHE A 120 3.82 -0.97 -19.71
CA PHE A 120 3.01 -0.94 -20.93
C PHE A 120 3.85 -0.84 -22.22
N GLY A 121 5.18 -0.78 -22.13
CA GLY A 121 6.06 -0.61 -23.29
C GLY A 121 6.09 0.81 -23.86
N SER A 122 5.30 1.75 -23.33
CA SER A 122 5.23 3.15 -23.78
C SER A 122 5.15 4.12 -22.60
N SER A 123 5.89 5.23 -22.70
CA SER A 123 5.86 6.34 -21.73
C SER A 123 4.60 7.21 -21.85
N ASP A 124 4.02 7.26 -23.04
CA ASP A 124 2.97 8.22 -23.42
C ASP A 124 1.63 7.54 -23.72
N ILE A 125 1.46 6.31 -23.21
CA ILE A 125 0.23 5.55 -23.36
C ILE A 125 -0.95 6.30 -22.72
N SER A 126 -2.11 6.30 -23.40
CA SER A 126 -3.33 6.86 -22.82
C SER A 126 -3.91 5.94 -21.75
N PHE A 127 -4.73 6.48 -20.84
CA PHE A 127 -5.41 5.65 -19.83
C PHE A 127 -6.27 4.55 -20.46
N PHE A 128 -7.03 4.87 -21.51
CA PHE A 128 -7.90 3.91 -22.19
C PHE A 128 -7.09 2.78 -22.84
N GLU A 129 -6.02 3.12 -23.56
CA GLU A 129 -5.14 2.13 -24.16
C GLU A 129 -4.47 1.23 -23.11
N ALA A 130 -4.03 1.82 -21.98
CA ALA A 130 -3.46 1.06 -20.87
C ALA A 130 -4.50 0.13 -20.22
N ALA A 131 -5.76 0.57 -20.10
CA ALA A 131 -6.85 -0.22 -19.55
C ALA A 131 -7.22 -1.41 -20.46
N GLU A 132 -7.32 -1.20 -21.78
CA GLU A 132 -7.60 -2.28 -22.74
C GLU A 132 -6.53 -3.37 -22.69
N ARG A 133 -5.24 -3.00 -22.60
CA ARG A 133 -4.14 -3.97 -22.50
C ARG A 133 -4.23 -4.88 -21.26
N LEU A 134 -4.89 -4.43 -20.20
CA LEU A 134 -5.08 -5.21 -18.98
C LEU A 134 -6.32 -6.09 -19.00
N LYS A 135 -7.28 -5.88 -19.91
CA LYS A 135 -8.49 -6.72 -20.01
C LYS A 135 -8.18 -8.16 -20.48
N HIS A 136 -7.04 -8.36 -21.12
CA HIS A 136 -6.59 -9.66 -21.61
C HIS A 136 -5.67 -10.40 -20.63
N ILE A 137 -5.42 -9.82 -19.45
CA ILE A 137 -4.71 -10.50 -18.37
C ILE A 137 -5.77 -11.19 -17.53
N ASP A 138 -6.06 -12.46 -17.86
CA ASP A 138 -6.89 -13.31 -17.02
C ASP A 138 -6.24 -13.47 -15.62
N PRO A 139 -7.05 -13.59 -14.54
CA PRO A 139 -6.57 -13.77 -13.17
C PRO A 139 -5.65 -14.97 -12.96
#